data_AF-A0A7S1UPT1-F1
#
_entry.id   AF-A0A7S1UPT1-F1
#
_cell.length_a   1.000
_cell.length_b   1.000
_cell.length_c   1.000
_cell.angle_alpha   90.00
_cell.angle_beta   90.00
_cell.angle_gamma   90.00
#
_symmetry.space_group_name_H-M   'P 1'
#
loop_
_entity.id
_entity.type
_entity.pdbx_description
1 polymer ?
#
loop_
_entity_poly.entity_id
_entity_poly.type
_entity_poly.pdbx_seq_one_letter_code
_entity_poly.pdbx_strand_id
1 'polypeptide(L)'
;VATSVKIGDINGDGLDDIIVTNEKDPAMMFIQNTKGFTFTNINMSGSEKWRAVRIADLNGDGIADLVATTGYRHNRDGPFLVQVFKGTGKAPYFDLRNPVYHLRVPYPAGDIEILDVNG
;
A
#
# COMPACT_ATOMS: atom_id res chain seq x y z
N VAL A 1 -16.42 -2.95 0.42
CA VAL A 1 -16.44 -1.49 0.23
C VAL A 1 -15.00 -1.06 0.20
N ALA A 2 -14.60 -0.36 -0.86
CA ALA A 2 -13.25 0.16 -0.97
C ALA A 2 -13.00 1.18 0.14
N THR A 3 -11.87 1.05 0.82
CA THR A 3 -11.47 1.97 1.90
C THR A 3 -10.52 3.05 1.42
N SER A 4 -9.80 2.79 0.32
CA SER A 4 -8.91 3.75 -0.31
C SER A 4 -8.63 3.36 -1.76
N VAL A 5 -8.37 4.36 -2.60
CA VAL A 5 -7.91 4.20 -3.98
C VAL A 5 -6.74 5.16 -4.20
N LYS A 6 -5.69 4.70 -4.87
CA LYS A 6 -4.52 5.51 -5.26
C LYS A 6 -4.06 5.14 -6.67
N ILE A 7 -3.51 6.14 -7.35
CA ILE A 7 -2.97 6.05 -8.71
C ILE A 7 -1.51 6.50 -8.66
N GLY A 8 -0.66 5.81 -9.42
CA GLY A 8 0.76 6.12 -9.58
C GLY A 8 1.53 4.93 -10.15
N ASP A 9 2.75 5.17 -10.62
CA ASP A 9 3.62 4.15 -11.26
C ASP A 9 4.19 3.18 -10.21
N ILE A 10 3.58 1.99 -10.09
CA ILE A 10 3.94 0.99 -9.07
C ILE A 10 5.15 0.16 -9.54
N ASN A 11 5.26 -0.08 -10.86
CA ASN A 11 6.26 -0.98 -11.41
C ASN A 11 7.50 -0.24 -12.00
N GLY A 12 7.48 1.08 -12.07
CA GLY A 12 8.55 1.92 -12.60
C GLY A 12 8.60 1.99 -14.13
N ASP A 13 7.50 1.69 -14.83
CA ASP A 13 7.44 1.67 -16.30
C ASP A 13 6.98 2.98 -16.93
N GLY A 14 6.64 3.98 -16.10
CA GLY A 14 6.17 5.30 -16.49
C GLY A 14 4.66 5.36 -16.80
N LEU A 15 3.91 4.29 -16.55
CA LEU A 15 2.45 4.26 -16.70
C LEU A 15 1.75 4.34 -15.33
N ASP A 16 0.54 4.93 -15.33
CA ASP A 16 -0.27 5.00 -14.12
C ASP A 16 -0.86 3.64 -13.76
N ASP A 17 -0.50 3.11 -12.59
CA ASP A 17 -1.13 1.93 -11.99
C ASP A 17 -2.16 2.33 -10.94
N ILE A 18 -2.97 1.36 -10.48
CA ILE A 18 -4.03 1.59 -9.49
C ILE A 18 -3.92 0.58 -8.36
N ILE A 19 -4.01 1.05 -7.12
CA ILE A 19 -4.23 0.22 -5.94
C ILE A 19 -5.56 0.59 -5.27
N VAL A 20 -6.36 -0.44 -4.96
CA VAL A 20 -7.66 -0.32 -4.29
C VAL A 20 -7.64 -1.20 -3.04
N THR A 21 -7.82 -0.62 -1.87
CA THR A 21 -7.90 -1.40 -0.63
C THR A 21 -9.34 -1.68 -0.23
N ASN A 22 -9.55 -2.83 0.39
CA ASN A 22 -10.82 -3.20 1.01
C ASN A 22 -10.59 -3.63 2.47
N GLU A 23 -11.54 -3.31 3.35
CA GLU A 23 -11.44 -3.69 4.76
C GLU A 23 -11.67 -5.20 4.98
N LYS A 24 -12.52 -5.81 4.14
CA LYS A 24 -12.98 -7.19 4.31
C LYS A 24 -12.37 -8.18 3.33
N ASP A 25 -11.86 -7.67 2.22
CA ASP A 25 -11.34 -8.42 1.08
C ASP A 25 -9.87 -8.05 0.85
N PRO A 26 -9.12 -8.85 0.08
CA PRO A 26 -7.80 -8.46 -0.40
C PRO A 26 -7.81 -7.06 -1.03
N ALA A 27 -6.69 -6.36 -0.92
CA ALA A 27 -6.46 -5.20 -1.76
C ALA A 27 -6.20 -5.67 -3.20
N MET A 28 -6.56 -4.84 -4.16
CA MET A 28 -6.47 -5.11 -5.59
C MET A 28 -5.47 -4.14 -6.20
N MET A 29 -4.62 -4.63 -7.09
CA MET A 29 -3.76 -3.81 -7.93
C MET A 29 -4.08 -4.04 -9.39
N PHE A 30 -4.12 -2.96 -10.13
CA PHE A 30 -4.27 -2.92 -11.57
C PHE A 30 -3.01 -2.32 -12.15
N ILE A 31 -2.20 -3.14 -12.81
CA ILE A 31 -0.93 -2.72 -13.41
C ILE A 31 -1.15 -2.47 -14.89
N GLN A 32 -0.97 -1.22 -15.30
CA GLN A 32 -1.12 -0.80 -16.68
C GLN A 32 0.03 -1.35 -17.53
N ASN A 33 -0.27 -1.61 -18.79
CA ASN A 33 0.68 -1.95 -19.82
C ASN A 33 0.12 -1.49 -21.17
N THR A 34 0.88 -1.72 -22.25
CA THR A 34 0.51 -1.30 -23.61
C THR A 34 -0.78 -1.93 -24.16
N LYS A 35 -1.32 -2.96 -23.50
CA LYS A 35 -2.55 -3.67 -23.88
C LYS A 35 -3.71 -3.42 -22.92
N GLY A 36 -3.54 -2.56 -21.90
CA GLY A 36 -4.53 -2.27 -20.86
C GLY A 36 -4.04 -2.66 -19.46
N PHE A 37 -4.96 -3.04 -18.57
CA PHE A 37 -4.62 -3.39 -17.18
C PHE A 37 -4.50 -4.90 -16.97
N THR A 38 -3.49 -5.31 -16.21
CA THR A 38 -3.43 -6.62 -15.57
C THR A 38 -3.86 -6.50 -14.11
N PHE A 39 -4.48 -7.55 -13.58
CA PHE A 39 -5.04 -7.54 -12.24
C PHE A 39 -4.29 -8.51 -11.32
N THR A 40 -4.05 -8.09 -10.08
CA THR A 40 -3.58 -8.99 -9.02
C THR A 40 -4.15 -8.60 -7.65
N ASN A 41 -4.31 -9.60 -6.79
CA ASN A 41 -4.68 -9.39 -5.39
C ASN A 41 -3.42 -9.32 -4.53
N ILE A 42 -3.42 -8.42 -3.55
CA ILE A 42 -2.41 -8.31 -2.51
C ILE A 42 -3.05 -8.38 -1.13
N ASN A 43 -2.42 -9.15 -0.26
CA ASN A 43 -2.86 -9.39 1.10
C ASN A 43 -1.77 -9.02 2.07
N MET A 44 -2.17 -8.33 3.14
CA MET A 44 -1.35 -8.26 4.34
C MET A 44 -1.14 -9.65 4.91
N SER A 45 0.04 -9.90 5.47
CA SER A 45 0.26 -11.09 6.29
C SER A 45 -0.59 -11.03 7.56
N GLY A 46 -1.20 -12.17 7.93
CA GLY A 46 -1.92 -12.29 9.21
C GLY A 46 -3.36 -11.77 9.17
N SER A 47 -3.84 -11.27 10.32
CA SER A 47 -5.25 -10.86 10.52
C SER A 47 -5.49 -9.36 10.33
N GLU A 48 -4.44 -8.60 10.02
CA GLU A 48 -4.52 -7.16 9.74
C GLU A 48 -5.41 -6.86 8.53
N LYS A 49 -6.09 -5.71 8.59
CA LYS A 49 -6.97 -5.20 7.54
C LYS A 49 -6.47 -3.86 7.05
N TRP A 50 -6.57 -3.67 5.74
CA TRP A 50 -6.25 -2.40 5.08
C TRP A 50 -7.20 -1.29 5.54
N ARG A 51 -6.66 -0.10 5.73
CA ARG A 51 -7.44 1.12 5.96
C ARG A 51 -7.19 2.12 4.85
N ALA A 52 -5.97 2.61 4.73
CA ALA A 52 -5.55 3.49 3.66
C ALA A 52 -4.18 3.09 3.13
N VAL A 53 -3.88 3.55 1.92
CA VAL A 53 -2.59 3.35 1.27
C VAL A 53 -2.13 4.64 0.60
N ARG A 54 -0.82 4.75 0.39
CA ARG A 54 -0.16 5.70 -0.50
C ARG A 54 0.99 5.00 -1.21
N ILE A 55 1.30 5.46 -2.41
CA ILE A 55 2.44 5.01 -3.20
C ILE A 55 3.29 6.22 -3.56
N ALA A 56 4.60 6.09 -3.38
CA ALA A 56 5.61 7.10 -3.70
C ALA A 56 6.99 6.42 -3.69
N ASP A 57 7.92 6.86 -4.53
CA ASP A 57 9.33 6.46 -4.40
C ASP A 57 9.95 7.20 -3.21
N LEU A 58 10.11 6.49 -2.07
CA LEU A 58 10.60 7.09 -0.83
C LEU A 58 12.11 6.99 -0.69
N ASN A 59 12.75 6.17 -1.53
CA ASN A 59 14.16 5.83 -1.40
C ASN A 59 15.00 6.27 -2.61
N GLY A 60 14.36 6.77 -3.67
CA GLY A 60 14.99 7.34 -4.86
C GLY A 60 15.49 6.30 -5.86
N ASP A 61 14.99 5.06 -5.82
CA ASP A 61 15.40 3.99 -6.74
C ASP A 61 14.57 3.90 -8.02
N GLY A 62 13.60 4.81 -8.20
CA GLY A 62 12.71 4.85 -9.35
C GLY A 62 11.58 3.83 -9.29
N ILE A 63 11.39 3.16 -8.15
CA ILE A 63 10.30 2.21 -7.91
C ILE A 63 9.46 2.73 -6.75
N ALA A 64 8.14 2.80 -6.93
CA ALA A 64 7.28 3.25 -5.85
C ALA A 64 7.30 2.27 -4.67
N ASP A 65 7.44 2.82 -3.47
CA ASP A 65 7.22 2.16 -2.19
C ASP A 65 5.74 2.30 -1.76
N LEU A 66 5.28 1.40 -0.89
CA LEU A 66 3.92 1.41 -0.35
C LEU A 66 3.92 1.88 1.11
N VAL A 67 3.15 2.91 1.42
CA VAL A 67 2.78 3.25 2.79
C VAL A 67 1.36 2.79 3.05
N ALA A 68 1.14 1.99 4.08
CA ALA A 68 -0.18 1.46 4.42
C ALA A 68 -0.52 1.71 5.89
N THR A 69 -1.79 2.03 6.14
CA THR A 69 -2.36 1.96 7.48
C THR A 69 -3.16 0.68 7.60
N THR A 70 -2.85 -0.08 8.65
CA THR A 70 -3.52 -1.35 8.94
C THR A 70 -4.04 -1.37 10.37
N GLY A 71 -4.97 -2.29 10.65
CA GLY A 71 -5.36 -2.60 12.01
C GLY A 71 -6.27 -3.81 12.07
N TYR A 72 -6.72 -4.15 13.27
CA TYR A 72 -7.53 -5.34 13.50
C TYR A 72 -9.03 -5.03 13.44
N ARG A 73 -9.85 -6.04 13.08
CA ARG A 73 -11.31 -5.91 12.95
C ARG A 73 -11.98 -5.53 14.26
N HIS A 74 -11.48 -6.06 15.37
CA HIS A 74 -11.87 -5.64 16.69
C HIS A 74 -10.69 -4.88 17.27
N ASN A 75 -10.89 -3.60 17.63
CA ASN A 75 -9.88 -2.76 18.29
C ASN A 75 -9.32 -3.34 19.62
N ARG A 76 -9.73 -4.57 19.98
CA ARG A 76 -9.26 -5.35 21.12
C ARG A 76 -8.13 -6.31 20.77
N ASP A 77 -7.88 -6.59 19.48
CA ASP A 77 -6.96 -7.65 19.04
C ASP A 77 -5.55 -7.13 18.69
N GLY A 78 -5.35 -5.81 18.59
CA GLY A 78 -4.02 -5.24 18.39
C GLY A 78 -4.02 -3.77 17.96
N PRO A 79 -2.82 -3.17 17.87
CA PRO A 79 -2.64 -1.76 17.52
C PRO A 79 -3.00 -1.47 16.06
N PHE A 80 -3.27 -0.22 15.74
CA PHE A 80 -3.19 0.27 14.37
C PHE A 80 -1.74 0.49 14.00
N LEU A 81 -1.38 0.20 12.77
CA LEU A 81 -0.02 0.36 12.27
C LEU A 81 0.00 1.35 11.10
N VAL A 82 1.03 2.17 11.05
CA VAL A 82 1.54 2.77 9.82
C VAL A 82 2.73 1.93 9.41
N GLN A 83 2.74 1.39 8.19
CA GLN A 83 3.79 0.51 7.69
C GLN A 83 4.30 1.04 6.35
N VAL A 84 5.61 0.91 6.12
CA VAL A 84 6.25 1.21 4.83
C VAL A 84 6.82 -0.10 4.28
N PHE A 85 6.49 -0.43 3.05
CA PHE A 85 6.95 -1.62 2.34
C PHE A 85 7.72 -1.20 1.10
N LYS A 86 8.89 -1.82 0.92
CA LYS A 86 9.74 -1.55 -0.23
C LYS A 86 9.10 -2.06 -1.53
N GLY A 87 9.13 -1.22 -2.56
CA GLY A 87 8.80 -1.56 -3.94
C GLY A 87 9.84 -2.48 -4.57
N THR A 88 9.39 -3.37 -5.45
CA THR A 88 10.28 -4.34 -6.12
C THR A 88 10.30 -4.21 -7.65
N GLY A 89 9.40 -3.39 -8.21
CA GLY A 89 9.23 -3.18 -9.66
C GLY A 89 8.60 -4.36 -10.41
N LYS A 90 8.32 -5.47 -9.72
CA LYS A 90 7.79 -6.70 -10.34
C LYS A 90 7.01 -7.53 -9.34
N ALA A 91 6.14 -8.42 -9.78
CA ALA A 91 5.41 -9.29 -8.85
C ALA A 91 6.37 -10.15 -7.97
N PRO A 92 6.21 -10.16 -6.62
CA PRO A 92 5.27 -9.35 -5.84
C PRO A 92 5.76 -7.90 -5.71
N TYR A 93 4.94 -6.94 -6.18
CA TYR A 93 5.32 -5.53 -6.37
C TYR A 93 5.76 -4.79 -5.10
N PHE A 94 5.37 -5.31 -3.93
CA PHE A 94 5.80 -4.83 -2.63
C PHE A 94 6.23 -6.00 -1.74
N ASP A 95 7.28 -5.83 -0.94
CA ASP A 95 7.65 -6.81 0.10
C ASP A 95 6.77 -6.66 1.34
N LEU A 96 5.54 -7.14 1.26
CA LEU A 96 4.56 -7.08 2.37
C LEU A 96 4.93 -7.95 3.59
N ARG A 97 6.02 -8.74 3.52
CA ARG A 97 6.46 -9.60 4.63
C ARG A 97 7.46 -8.91 5.54
N ASN A 98 8.19 -7.92 5.02
CA ASN A 98 9.25 -7.21 5.75
C ASN A 98 9.04 -5.69 5.61
N PRO A 99 8.14 -5.08 6.40
CA PRO A 99 8.04 -3.63 6.41
C PRO A 99 9.40 -3.03 6.80
N VAL A 100 9.90 -2.08 6.01
CA VAL A 100 11.13 -1.35 6.30
C VAL A 100 10.93 -0.36 7.45
N TYR A 101 9.66 0.00 7.71
CA TYR A 101 9.26 0.79 8.85
C TYR A 101 7.87 0.37 9.33
N HIS A 102 7.66 0.34 10.64
CA HIS A 102 6.32 0.27 11.21
C HIS A 102 6.18 1.10 12.49
N LEU A 103 5.03 1.76 12.65
CA LEU A 103 4.71 2.54 13.83
C LEU A 103 3.35 2.14 14.37
N ARG A 104 3.29 1.80 15.65
CA ARG A 104 2.02 1.60 16.36
C ARG A 104 1.41 2.96 16.67
N VAL A 105 0.16 3.14 16.26
CA VAL A 105 -0.60 4.37 16.55
C VAL A 105 -1.82 4.04 17.42
N PRO A 106 -2.15 4.91 18.41
CA PRO A 106 -3.18 4.62 19.41
C PRO A 106 -4.62 4.71 18.87
N TYR A 107 -4.80 5.29 17.68
CA TYR A 107 -6.10 5.51 17.05
C TYR A 107 -6.07 5.03 15.60
N PRO A 108 -7.24 4.71 14.99
CA PRO A 108 -7.29 4.36 13.58
C PRO A 108 -6.70 5.50 12.75
N ALA A 109 -5.61 5.22 12.03
CA ALA A 109 -5.12 6.14 11.03
C ALA A 109 -6.03 6.06 9.80
N GLY A 110 -6.61 7.21 9.43
CA GLY A 110 -7.44 7.39 8.24
C GLY A 110 -6.59 7.49 6.97
N ASP A 111 -6.94 8.43 6.10
CA ASP A 111 -6.12 8.72 4.92
C ASP A 111 -4.68 9.10 5.30
N ILE A 112 -3.75 8.66 4.47
CA ILE A 112 -2.32 8.95 4.60
C ILE A 112 -1.98 10.02 3.57
N GLU A 113 -1.33 11.08 4.03
CA GLU A 113 -0.66 12.04 3.16
C GLU A 113 0.84 11.86 3.31
N ILE A 114 1.52 11.73 2.18
CA ILE A 114 2.98 11.82 2.11
C ILE A 114 3.25 13.23 1.62
N LEU A 115 3.77 14.06 2.50
CA LEU A 115 4.29 15.38 2.14
C LEU A 115 5.77 15.19 1.88
N ASP A 116 6.17 15.36 0.63
CA ASP A 116 7.59 15.53 0.33
C ASP A 116 8.01 16.90 0.90
N VAL A 117 8.79 16.87 1.98
CA VAL A 117 9.33 18.08 2.62
C VAL A 117 10.64 18.53 1.99
N ASN A 118 11.15 17.79 1.00
CA ASN A 118 12.47 17.99 0.40
C ASN A 118 12.42 18.61 -1.00
N GLY A 119 11.35 19.35 -1.32
CA GLY A 119 11.14 19.97 -2.64
C GLY A 119 12.36 20.62 -3.28
#